data_AF-A0ABD0RHE4-F1
#
_entry.id   AF-A0ABD0RHE4-F1
#
_cell.length_a   1.000
_cell.length_b   1.000
_cell.length_c   1.000
_cell.angle_alpha   90.00
_cell.angle_beta   90.00
_cell.angle_gamma   90.00
#
_symmetry.space_group_name_H-M   'P 1'
#
loop_
_entity.id
_entity.type
_entity.pdbx_description
1 polymer ?
#
loop_
_entity_poly.entity_id
_entity_poly.type
_entity_poly.pdbx_seq_one_letter_code
_entity_poly.pdbx_strand_id
1 'polypeptide(L)'
;LPRYACQFIEMCLMVTADHGPAVSGAHNTIVCARAGKDLISSLTSGLLTIGDRFGGALDAAAKQFSKAFDSGMLPMEFVNKMKKDGKLIMGIGHR
;
A
#
# COMPACT_ATOMS: atom_id res chain seq x y z
N LEU A 1 11.25 5.69 20.33
CA LEU A 1 10.22 6.58 19.73
C LEU A 1 9.36 7.14 20.86
N PRO A 2 8.85 8.38 20.76
CA PRO A 2 7.82 8.87 21.68
C PRO A 2 6.60 7.93 21.70
N ARG A 3 5.88 7.87 22.83
CA ARG A 3 4.74 6.95 23.02
C ARG A 3 3.69 7.08 21.90
N TYR A 4 3.39 8.31 21.48
CA TYR A 4 2.43 8.57 20.41
C TYR A 4 2.86 7.97 19.07
N ALA A 5 4.17 7.91 18.78
CA ALA A 5 4.69 7.35 17.55
C ALA A 5 4.67 5.82 17.56
N CYS A 6 4.90 5.18 18.72
CA CYS A 6 4.68 3.74 18.86
C CYS A 6 3.21 3.38 18.63
N GLN A 7 2.29 4.12 19.26
CA GLN A 7 0.85 3.93 19.08
C GLN A 7 0.43 4.15 17.62
N PHE A 8 1.02 5.13 16.93
CA PHE A 8 0.77 5.33 15.51
C PHE A 8 1.17 4.11 14.67
N ILE A 9 2.36 3.54 14.90
CA ILE A 9 2.81 2.33 14.20
C ILE A 9 1.86 1.15 14.48
N GLU A 10 1.45 0.96 15.73
CA GLU A 10 0.47 -0.08 16.10
C GLU A 10 -0.85 0.11 15.34
N MET A 11 -1.37 1.32 15.27
CA MET A 11 -2.60 1.62 14.50
C MET A 11 -2.41 1.33 13.01
N CYS A 12 -1.27 1.69 12.41
CA CYS A 12 -0.97 1.38 11.01
C CYS A 12 -0.99 -0.14 10.75
N LEU A 13 -0.46 -0.95 11.67
CA LEU A 13 -0.51 -2.42 11.57
C LEU A 13 -1.94 -2.95 11.72
N MET A 14 -2.74 -2.37 12.63
CA MET A 14 -4.12 -2.78 12.84
C MET A 14 -5.01 -2.51 11.62
N VAL A 15 -4.91 -1.32 11.01
CA VAL A 15 -5.75 -0.96 9.85
C VAL A 15 -5.35 -1.67 8.56
N THR A 16 -4.12 -2.19 8.48
CA THR A 16 -3.62 -2.93 7.32
C THR A 16 -3.68 -4.45 7.49
N ALA A 17 -4.20 -4.94 8.62
CA ALA A 17 -4.16 -6.34 8.99
C ALA A 17 -4.86 -7.28 7.99
N ASP A 18 -6.03 -6.88 7.46
CA ASP A 18 -6.74 -7.60 6.41
C ASP A 18 -7.67 -6.66 5.63
N HIS A 19 -7.94 -6.99 4.37
CA HIS A 19 -8.91 -6.26 3.53
C HIS A 19 -9.79 -7.24 2.72
N GLY A 20 -10.08 -8.39 3.33
CA GLY A 20 -10.96 -9.41 2.77
C GLY A 20 -10.29 -10.33 1.72
N PRO A 21 -10.95 -11.44 1.38
CA PRO A 21 -10.33 -12.54 0.63
C PRO A 21 -10.18 -12.29 -0.88
N ALA A 22 -10.73 -11.18 -1.40
CA ALA A 22 -10.74 -10.89 -2.82
C ALA A 22 -9.46 -10.20 -3.33
N VAL A 23 -8.58 -9.74 -2.43
CA VAL A 23 -7.32 -9.10 -2.81
C VAL A 23 -6.26 -10.14 -3.20
N SER A 24 -5.31 -9.76 -4.06
CA SER A 24 -4.34 -10.69 -4.68
C SER A 24 -3.60 -11.59 -3.68
N GLY A 25 -3.08 -11.02 -2.58
CA GLY A 25 -2.34 -11.79 -1.59
C GLY A 25 -3.21 -12.76 -0.78
N ALA A 26 -4.40 -12.31 -0.37
CA ALA A 26 -5.34 -13.16 0.36
C ALA A 26 -5.83 -14.31 -0.52
N HIS A 27 -6.17 -14.01 -1.78
CA HIS A 27 -6.61 -15.02 -2.74
C HIS A 27 -5.54 -16.09 -2.98
N ASN A 28 -4.29 -15.69 -3.22
CA ASN A 28 -3.18 -16.63 -3.41
C ASN A 28 -2.93 -17.50 -2.17
N THR A 29 -2.98 -16.89 -0.98
CA THR A 29 -2.85 -17.62 0.29
C THR A 29 -3.94 -18.68 0.44
N ILE A 30 -5.19 -18.33 0.14
CA ILE A 30 -6.35 -19.22 0.22
C ILE A 30 -6.21 -20.37 -0.78
N VAL A 31 -5.84 -20.08 -2.03
CA VAL A 31 -5.63 -21.12 -3.06
C VAL A 31 -4.51 -22.09 -2.66
N CYS A 32 -3.38 -21.57 -2.17
CA CYS A 32 -2.25 -22.37 -1.73
C CYS A 32 -2.61 -23.26 -0.53
N ALA A 33 -3.33 -22.72 0.46
CA ALA A 33 -3.84 -23.49 1.59
C ALA A 33 -4.82 -24.59 1.15
N ARG A 34 -5.73 -24.27 0.21
CA ARG A 34 -6.66 -25.26 -0.38
C ARG A 34 -5.96 -26.34 -1.21
N ALA A 35 -4.74 -26.08 -1.69
CA ALA A 35 -3.89 -27.07 -2.32
C ALA A 35 -3.13 -27.96 -1.30
N GLY A 36 -3.46 -27.88 0.00
CA GLY A 36 -2.87 -28.71 1.05
C GLY A 36 -1.45 -28.30 1.45
N LYS A 37 -1.05 -27.06 1.17
CA LYS A 37 0.26 -26.53 1.56
C LYS A 37 0.25 -26.09 3.02
N ASP A 38 1.43 -26.12 3.64
CA ASP A 38 1.62 -25.68 5.02
C ASP A 38 1.45 -24.16 5.16
N LEU A 39 1.43 -23.69 6.41
CA LEU A 39 1.24 -22.28 6.74
C LEU A 39 2.28 -21.37 6.08
N ILE A 40 3.56 -21.74 6.12
CA ILE A 40 4.64 -20.90 5.59
C ILE A 40 4.54 -20.83 4.06
N SER A 41 4.31 -21.97 3.39
CA SER A 41 4.09 -22.02 1.95
C SER A 41 2.87 -21.20 1.51
N SER A 42 1.77 -21.29 2.26
CA SER A 42 0.53 -20.56 1.94
C SER A 42 0.72 -19.05 2.14
N LEU A 43 1.31 -18.65 3.26
CA LEU A 43 1.60 -17.25 3.57
C LEU A 43 2.54 -16.63 2.53
N THR A 44 3.66 -17.30 2.24
CA THR A 44 4.65 -16.78 1.28
C THR A 44 4.07 -16.66 -0.13
N SER A 45 3.21 -17.59 -0.56
CA SER A 45 2.49 -17.49 -1.84
C SER A 45 1.66 -16.21 -1.95
N GLY A 46 1.00 -15.79 -0.87
CA GLY A 46 0.31 -14.50 -0.81
C GLY A 46 1.25 -13.31 -0.75
N LEU A 47 2.27 -13.35 0.11
CA LEU A 47 3.23 -12.25 0.29
C LEU A 47 4.01 -11.93 -0.99
N LEU A 48 4.31 -12.93 -1.84
CA LEU A 48 4.96 -12.72 -3.13
C LEU A 48 4.14 -11.90 -4.13
N THR A 49 2.86 -11.65 -3.84
CA THR A 49 2.03 -10.72 -4.65
C THR A 49 2.18 -9.26 -4.23
N ILE A 50 2.74 -8.99 -3.03
CA ILE A 50 2.94 -7.63 -2.53
C ILE A 50 4.03 -6.96 -3.35
N GLY A 51 3.69 -5.83 -3.97
CA GLY A 51 4.55 -5.10 -4.89
C GLY A 51 3.81 -3.92 -5.52
N ASP A 52 4.17 -3.56 -6.74
CA ASP A 52 3.72 -2.34 -7.42
C ASP A 52 2.19 -2.14 -7.38
N ARG A 53 1.42 -3.13 -7.85
CA ARG A 53 -0.05 -3.02 -7.98
C ARG A 53 -0.83 -3.44 -6.73
N PHE A 54 -0.24 -4.20 -5.83
CA PHE A 54 -0.89 -4.69 -4.59
C PHE A 54 0.03 -4.39 -3.40
N GLY A 55 -0.38 -3.45 -2.54
CA GLY A 55 0.39 -3.02 -1.37
C GLY A 55 1.40 -1.89 -1.62
N GLY A 56 1.82 -1.64 -2.86
CA GLY A 56 2.83 -0.62 -3.20
C GLY A 56 2.38 0.84 -3.06
N ALA A 57 1.07 1.10 -2.94
CA ALA A 57 0.53 2.45 -2.92
C ALA A 57 1.00 3.29 -1.72
N LEU A 58 1.26 2.68 -0.56
CA LEU A 58 1.71 3.40 0.64
C LEU A 58 3.08 4.08 0.40
N ASP A 59 4.06 3.30 -0.06
CA ASP A 59 5.41 3.80 -0.36
C ASP A 59 5.41 4.75 -1.57
N ALA A 60 4.63 4.43 -2.60
CA ALA A 60 4.51 5.28 -3.78
C ALA A 60 3.92 6.66 -3.44
N ALA A 61 2.87 6.70 -2.61
CA ALA A 61 2.27 7.94 -2.13
C ALA A 61 3.28 8.74 -1.29
N ALA A 62 3.91 8.11 -0.29
CA ALA A 62 4.91 8.76 0.56
C ALA A 62 6.01 9.42 -0.28
N LYS A 63 6.61 8.70 -1.24
CA LYS A 63 7.64 9.24 -2.15
C LYS A 63 7.12 10.38 -3.01
N GLN A 64 5.92 10.25 -3.57
CA GLN A 64 5.35 11.25 -4.48
C GLN A 64 5.02 12.56 -3.75
N PHE A 65 4.40 12.47 -2.57
CA PHE A 65 4.06 13.63 -1.75
C PHE A 65 5.29 14.28 -1.13
N SER A 66 6.23 13.51 -0.56
CA SER A 66 7.49 14.07 -0.03
C SER A 66 8.25 14.80 -1.12
N LYS A 67 8.41 14.21 -2.31
CA LYS A 67 9.10 14.90 -3.42
C LYS A 67 8.43 16.21 -3.83
N ALA A 68 7.10 16.25 -3.86
CA ALA A 68 6.37 17.48 -4.19
C ALA A 68 6.56 18.54 -3.10
N PHE A 69 6.40 18.14 -1.84
CA PHE A 69 6.56 19.01 -0.69
C PHE A 69 7.99 19.58 -0.56
N ASP A 70 9.00 18.71 -0.63
CA ASP A 70 10.41 19.07 -0.53
C ASP A 70 10.86 19.98 -1.70
N SER A 71 10.17 19.91 -2.84
CA SER A 71 10.40 20.81 -3.98
C SER A 71 9.75 22.19 -3.85
N GLY A 72 9.04 22.46 -2.74
CA GLY A 72 8.34 23.72 -2.49
C GLY A 72 7.12 23.94 -3.38
N MET A 73 6.63 22.88 -4.04
CA MET A 73 5.51 22.96 -4.96
C MET A 73 4.20 23.21 -4.22
N LEU A 74 3.41 24.19 -4.67
CA LEU A 74 2.09 24.41 -4.10
C LEU A 74 1.17 23.22 -4.43
N PRO A 75 0.19 22.87 -3.56
CA PRO A 75 -0.69 21.72 -3.80
C PRO A 75 -1.39 21.75 -5.17
N MET A 76 -1.82 22.93 -5.64
CA MET A 76 -2.47 23.05 -6.94
C MET A 76 -1.51 22.84 -8.12
N GLU A 77 -0.26 23.27 -7.97
CA GLU A 77 0.79 23.02 -8.97
C GLU A 77 1.11 21.54 -9.07
N PHE A 78 1.14 20.83 -7.92
CA PHE A 78 1.32 19.38 -7.87
C PHE A 78 0.21 18.63 -8.61
N VAL A 79 -1.06 18.98 -8.35
CA VAL A 79 -2.20 18.39 -9.04
C VAL A 79 -2.13 18.64 -10.55
N ASN A 80 -1.86 19.89 -10.95
CA ASN A 80 -1.75 20.26 -12.36
C ASN A 80 -0.58 19.56 -13.06
N LYS A 81 0.56 19.42 -12.39
CA LYS A 81 1.72 18.70 -12.91
C LYS A 81 1.40 17.22 -13.13
N MET A 82 0.80 16.54 -12.15
CA MET A 82 0.43 15.13 -12.30
C MET A 82 -0.57 14.92 -13.42
N LYS A 83 -1.57 15.81 -13.54
CA LYS A 83 -2.52 15.82 -14.66
C LYS A 83 -1.82 16.01 -16.01
N LYS A 84 -0.89 16.98 -16.11
CA LYS A 84 -0.11 17.26 -17.32
C LYS A 84 0.78 16.08 -17.72
N ASP A 85 1.36 15.39 -16.73
CA ASP A 85 2.21 14.21 -16.93
C ASP A 85 1.40 12.93 -17.22
N GLY A 86 0.06 12.99 -17.21
CA GLY A 86 -0.81 11.83 -17.40
C GLY A 86 -0.72 10.79 -16.28
N LYS A 87 -0.34 11.22 -15.06
CA LYS A 87 -0.17 10.36 -13.90
C LYS A 87 -1.26 10.63 -12.87
N LEU A 88 -1.85 9.57 -12.33
CA LEU A 88 -2.72 9.68 -11.16
C LEU A 88 -1.88 9.94 -9.90
N ILE A 89 -2.50 10.58 -8.91
CA ILE A 89 -1.87 10.82 -7.61
C ILE A 89 -2.03 9.56 -6.77
N MET A 90 -0.92 8.97 -6.35
CA MET A 90 -0.89 7.77 -5.52
C MET A 90 -1.46 8.08 -4.13
N GLY A 91 -2.36 7.23 -3.63
CA GLY A 91 -3.07 7.46 -2.38
C GLY A 91 -4.32 8.35 -2.49
N ILE A 92 -4.70 8.77 -3.70
CA ILE A 92 -5.95 9.50 -3.95
C ILE A 92 -6.93 8.65 -4.76
N GLY A 93 -8.17 8.57 -4.26
CA GLY A 93 -9.28 7.84 -4.88
C GLY A 93 -9.83 6.73 -3.99
N HIS A 94 -11.15 6.54 -4.03
CA HIS A 94 -11.87 5.45 -3.37
C HIS A 94 -12.98 4.97 -4.33
N ARG A 95 -13.37 3.69 -4.24
CA ARG A 95 -14.47 3.12 -5.03
C ARG A 95 -15.79 3.15 -4.28
#